data_AF-A0A809RHA7-F1
#
_entry.id   AF-A0A809RHA7-F1
#
_cell.length_a   1.000
_cell.length_b   1.000
_cell.length_c   1.000
_cell.angle_alpha   90.00
_cell.angle_beta   90.00
_cell.angle_gamma   90.00
#
_symmetry.space_group_name_H-M   'P 1'
#
loop_
_entity.id
_entity.type
_entity.pdbx_description
1 polymer ?
#
loop_
_entity_poly.entity_id
_entity_poly.type
_entity_poly.pdbx_seq_one_letter_code
_entity_poly.pdbx_strand_id
1 'polypeptide(L)'
;MLDLPEPALISDLEPANVGVALVDGLGFVRRAWGLAGTFFDRFGERSLLISEFGPLVESALGGQSGSLYTEGVRFLASPIAYGNTQEALLLATCAREERVFRGRASRSSLEADLLKELGAVTSAHTEIDGLCAAAIHALASRLDPAAAMLWIPEDGVNPLRLAAHTGINRKGAHLLKQIQSSQGATCLAELVADCRKPLFLDGVGDNPLSASLEAEICYLKPGGVSLMPLMAGDSLMGVLEIVAKHHQANFRDFQEFHSVLSEHLALALNKAYLFERFKSLASNDPLTGIANHRTLQEFLHLRIAEAERTEQPIGALMIDVDHFRSFNEEEGHDVGDGVLQEVALALKQCVRQYDLAARYGGEEFTAVLPGSDLEESLGTAERIRSKIESLKLQTPSGRERPLTVSIGVAVYPSHAQGASSLLRAADTALFEAKRSGRNRVALYSGGPVGDGTRFAIALEDLWEWVPAGRKSKTKALCAELDLAIEKTAQNLKLSSAQVHLLRCLGVVAGEYRRARSAQSLSKLKRMEASPDLRILLPSLNALGERFDGKGAAGTVGPRIPFLARLYDVFEQWVLYGEQALARDPGRFDPEVLDSIAGFESAA
;
A
#
# COMPACT_ATOMS: atom_id res chain seq x y z
N MET A 1 -30.12 49.34 -16.10
CA MET A 1 -28.67 49.04 -15.96
C MET A 1 -27.76 49.99 -16.76
N LEU A 2 -28.27 50.96 -17.53
CA LEU A 2 -27.44 51.93 -18.30
C LEU A 2 -27.78 53.40 -17.98
N ASP A 3 -28.20 53.67 -16.75
CA ASP A 3 -27.70 54.86 -16.06
C ASP A 3 -26.54 54.33 -15.24
N LEU A 4 -25.30 54.48 -15.72
CA LEU A 4 -24.14 54.17 -14.88
C LEU A 4 -24.29 55.09 -13.66
N PRO A 5 -24.63 54.58 -12.46
CA PRO A 5 -24.45 55.36 -11.26
C PRO A 5 -22.94 55.65 -11.19
N GLU A 6 -22.52 56.67 -10.45
CA GLU A 6 -21.15 56.63 -9.93
C GLU A 6 -20.89 55.19 -9.45
N PRO A 7 -19.80 54.52 -9.88
CA PRO A 7 -19.58 53.11 -9.60
C PRO A 7 -19.21 52.87 -8.12
N ALA A 8 -20.04 53.40 -7.22
CA ALA A 8 -20.18 53.00 -5.82
C ALA A 8 -20.48 51.50 -5.66
N LEU A 9 -20.81 50.79 -6.75
CA LEU A 9 -20.98 49.34 -6.77
C LEU A 9 -19.67 48.55 -6.97
N ILE A 10 -18.52 49.20 -7.20
CA ILE A 10 -17.23 48.50 -7.30
C ILE A 10 -16.19 49.21 -6.43
N SER A 11 -16.35 49.07 -5.11
CA SER A 11 -15.45 49.64 -4.10
C SER A 11 -13.98 49.17 -4.21
N ASP A 12 -13.70 48.13 -5.01
CA ASP A 12 -12.37 47.55 -5.19
C ASP A 12 -11.60 48.02 -6.44
N LEU A 13 -12.19 48.88 -7.30
CA LEU A 13 -11.50 49.35 -8.52
C LEU A 13 -10.92 50.76 -8.34
N GLU A 14 -9.61 50.89 -8.58
CA GLU A 14 -8.94 52.20 -8.59
C GLU A 14 -9.21 52.94 -9.90
N PRO A 15 -9.85 54.13 -9.88
CA PRO A 15 -10.18 54.89 -11.09
C PRO A 15 -8.96 55.30 -11.92
N ALA A 16 -7.77 55.30 -11.33
CA ALA A 16 -6.51 55.58 -12.03
C ALA A 16 -6.04 54.41 -12.91
N ASN A 17 -6.54 53.20 -12.67
CA ASN A 17 -6.07 51.97 -13.32
C ASN A 17 -7.14 51.30 -14.19
N VAL A 18 -8.42 51.52 -13.88
CA VAL A 18 -9.56 51.02 -14.67
C VAL A 18 -10.49 52.16 -15.02
N GLY A 19 -11.10 52.08 -16.20
CA GLY A 19 -12.20 52.93 -16.56
C GLY A 19 -13.09 52.31 -17.63
N VAL A 20 -14.24 52.94 -17.84
CA VAL A 20 -15.23 52.49 -18.82
C VAL A 20 -15.68 53.70 -19.63
N ALA A 21 -15.89 53.52 -20.93
CA ALA A 21 -16.49 54.52 -21.81
C ALA A 21 -17.59 53.90 -22.67
N LEU A 22 -18.66 54.65 -22.89
CA LEU A 22 -19.72 54.34 -23.85
C LEU A 22 -19.57 55.25 -25.06
N VAL A 23 -19.50 54.65 -26.24
CA VAL A 23 -19.28 55.33 -27.51
C VAL A 23 -20.48 55.08 -28.42
N ASP A 24 -21.06 56.15 -28.96
CA ASP A 24 -22.24 56.04 -29.82
C ASP A 24 -21.91 55.56 -31.24
N GLY A 25 -22.95 55.35 -32.06
CA GLY A 25 -22.81 54.90 -33.44
C GLY A 25 -22.10 55.89 -34.38
N LEU A 26 -21.86 57.14 -33.93
CA LEU A 26 -21.07 58.14 -34.66
C LEU A 26 -19.63 58.25 -34.10
N GLY A 27 -19.28 57.42 -33.11
CA GLY A 27 -17.97 57.38 -32.50
C GLY A 27 -17.73 58.40 -31.39
N PHE A 28 -18.75 59.11 -30.91
CA PHE A 28 -18.58 60.08 -29.82
C PHE A 28 -18.72 59.41 -28.45
N VAL A 29 -17.84 59.78 -27.52
CA VAL A 29 -17.89 59.31 -26.13
C VAL A 29 -19.06 59.98 -25.43
N ARG A 30 -20.12 59.22 -25.13
CA ARG A 30 -21.32 59.73 -24.45
C ARG A 30 -21.11 59.90 -22.95
N ARG A 31 -20.41 58.94 -22.35
CA ARG A 31 -20.01 58.93 -20.94
C ARG A 31 -18.71 58.16 -20.80
N ALA A 32 -17.88 58.60 -19.88
CA ALA A 32 -16.68 57.87 -19.47
C ALA A 32 -16.43 58.04 -17.97
N TRP A 33 -15.78 57.05 -17.38
CA TRP A 33 -15.41 57.03 -15.97
C TRP A 33 -14.00 56.44 -15.81
N GLY A 34 -13.30 56.86 -14.74
CA GLY A 34 -11.98 56.35 -14.37
C GLY A 34 -10.95 56.58 -15.48
N LEU A 35 -10.08 55.59 -15.70
CA LEU A 35 -8.97 55.69 -16.64
C LEU A 35 -9.44 56.03 -18.06
N ALA A 36 -10.57 55.48 -18.51
CA ALA A 36 -11.16 55.79 -19.80
C ALA A 36 -11.59 57.26 -19.90
N GLY A 37 -12.13 57.84 -18.83
CA GLY A 37 -12.49 59.26 -18.77
C GLY A 37 -11.25 60.14 -18.94
N THR A 38 -10.26 59.95 -18.07
CA THR A 38 -8.99 60.70 -18.15
C THR A 38 -8.30 60.52 -19.50
N PHE A 39 -8.38 59.33 -20.08
CA PHE A 39 -7.77 59.04 -21.38
C PHE A 39 -8.52 59.70 -22.53
N PHE A 40 -9.86 59.71 -22.50
CA PHE A 40 -10.67 60.25 -23.60
C PHE A 40 -10.94 61.76 -23.50
N ASP A 41 -10.76 62.39 -22.33
CA ASP A 41 -10.91 63.85 -22.16
C ASP A 41 -10.06 64.66 -23.18
N ARG A 42 -8.90 64.13 -23.57
CA ARG A 42 -8.01 64.75 -24.56
C ARG A 42 -8.60 64.82 -25.99
N PHE A 43 -9.58 63.98 -26.30
CA PHE A 43 -10.24 63.97 -27.61
C PHE A 43 -11.38 65.01 -27.68
N GLY A 44 -11.87 65.53 -26.54
CA GLY A 44 -12.93 66.52 -26.48
C GLY A 44 -14.17 66.08 -27.25
N GLU A 45 -14.71 66.95 -28.12
CA GLU A 45 -15.86 66.66 -28.97
C GLU A 45 -15.50 65.96 -30.30
N ARG A 46 -14.35 65.28 -30.39
CA ARG A 46 -13.95 64.55 -31.61
C ARG A 46 -14.43 63.11 -31.56
N SER A 47 -14.88 62.60 -32.71
CA SER A 47 -15.23 61.19 -32.86
C SER A 47 -13.98 60.30 -32.76
N LEU A 48 -14.09 59.20 -32.02
CA LEU A 48 -13.05 58.18 -31.93
C LEU A 48 -12.84 57.43 -33.25
N LEU A 49 -13.81 57.45 -34.17
CA LEU A 49 -13.69 56.82 -35.50
C LEU A 49 -12.55 57.42 -36.33
N ILE A 50 -12.24 58.70 -36.11
CA ILE A 50 -11.14 59.41 -36.80
C ILE A 50 -9.85 59.45 -35.97
N SER A 51 -9.71 58.54 -35.00
CA SER A 51 -8.55 58.42 -34.13
C SER A 51 -7.91 57.03 -34.23
N GLU A 52 -6.85 56.79 -33.45
CA GLU A 52 -6.24 55.46 -33.29
C GLU A 52 -7.23 54.37 -32.81
N PHE A 53 -8.35 54.79 -32.19
CA PHE A 53 -9.42 53.89 -31.72
C PHE A 53 -10.41 53.50 -32.82
N GLY A 54 -10.36 54.12 -34.00
CA GLY A 54 -11.36 53.95 -35.05
C GLY A 54 -11.61 52.48 -35.40
N PRO A 55 -10.57 51.68 -35.72
CA PRO A 55 -10.75 50.26 -36.04
C PRO A 55 -11.39 49.45 -34.91
N LEU A 56 -11.07 49.76 -33.64
CA LEU A 56 -11.64 49.09 -32.48
C LEU A 56 -13.13 49.43 -32.30
N VAL A 57 -13.49 50.71 -32.47
CA VAL A 57 -14.86 51.20 -32.35
C VAL A 57 -15.71 50.72 -33.53
N GLU A 58 -15.21 50.77 -34.76
CA GLU A 58 -15.89 50.24 -35.95
C GLU A 58 -16.20 48.75 -35.81
N SER A 59 -15.24 47.97 -35.31
CA SER A 59 -15.42 46.53 -35.06
C SER A 59 -16.53 46.28 -34.04
N ALA A 60 -16.53 47.03 -32.92
CA ALA A 60 -17.56 46.95 -31.89
C ALA A 60 -18.94 47.37 -32.39
N LEU A 61 -19.06 48.48 -33.10
CA LEU A 61 -20.32 48.93 -33.71
C LEU A 61 -20.82 47.94 -34.78
N GLY A 62 -19.91 47.25 -35.46
CA GLY A 62 -20.19 46.14 -36.38
C GLY A 62 -20.56 44.82 -35.71
N GLY A 63 -20.65 44.76 -34.38
CA GLY A 63 -21.08 43.59 -33.63
C GLY A 63 -19.95 42.64 -33.20
N GLN A 64 -18.68 43.04 -33.32
CA GLN A 64 -17.54 42.21 -32.94
C GLN A 64 -16.76 42.79 -31.76
N SER A 65 -16.36 41.93 -30.82
CA SER A 65 -15.48 42.38 -29.73
C SER A 65 -14.04 42.48 -30.20
N GLY A 66 -13.28 43.43 -29.65
CA GLY A 66 -11.90 43.67 -30.03
C GLY A 66 -11.04 44.19 -28.88
N SER A 67 -9.74 44.31 -29.12
CA SER A 67 -8.82 44.94 -28.18
C SER A 67 -7.81 45.85 -28.87
N LEU A 68 -7.49 46.98 -28.25
CA LEU A 68 -6.40 47.87 -28.65
C LEU A 68 -5.49 48.08 -27.45
N TYR A 69 -4.18 48.12 -27.68
CA TYR A 69 -3.23 48.52 -26.66
C TYR A 69 -2.50 49.76 -27.15
N THR A 70 -2.65 50.87 -26.44
CA THR A 70 -1.98 52.13 -26.75
C THR A 70 -1.61 52.86 -25.45
N GLU A 71 -0.47 53.55 -25.45
CA GLU A 71 -0.01 54.39 -24.33
C GLU A 71 -0.06 53.75 -22.93
N GLY A 72 0.22 52.45 -22.83
CA GLY A 72 0.24 51.74 -21.55
C GLY A 72 -1.14 51.29 -21.04
N VAL A 73 -2.19 51.48 -21.83
CA VAL A 73 -3.58 51.13 -21.51
C VAL A 73 -4.11 50.14 -22.54
N ARG A 74 -4.72 49.06 -22.06
CA ARG A 74 -5.49 48.13 -22.89
C ARG A 74 -6.95 48.57 -22.90
N PHE A 75 -7.51 48.70 -24.09
CA PHE A 75 -8.92 48.92 -24.32
C PHE A 75 -9.53 47.64 -24.87
N LEU A 76 -10.57 47.15 -24.21
CA LEU A 76 -11.41 46.05 -24.68
C LEU A 76 -12.74 46.65 -25.11
N ALA A 77 -13.17 46.41 -26.34
CA ALA A 77 -14.43 46.90 -26.85
C ALA A 77 -15.40 45.74 -27.09
N SER A 78 -16.66 45.92 -26.73
CA SER A 78 -17.76 44.99 -27.05
C SER A 78 -18.96 45.77 -27.58
N PRO A 79 -19.72 45.21 -28.54
CA PRO A 79 -21.03 45.76 -28.90
C PRO A 79 -21.96 45.76 -27.69
N ILE A 80 -22.78 46.80 -27.58
CA ILE A 80 -23.91 46.84 -26.67
C ILE A 80 -25.13 47.44 -27.39
N ALA A 81 -26.29 46.80 -27.24
CA ALA A 81 -27.53 47.31 -27.80
C ALA A 81 -28.16 48.34 -26.86
N TYR A 82 -28.40 49.56 -27.35
CA TYR A 82 -29.14 50.59 -26.62
C TYR A 82 -30.29 51.11 -27.48
N GLY A 83 -31.52 50.73 -27.12
CA GLY A 83 -32.69 51.00 -27.96
C GLY A 83 -32.56 50.37 -29.36
N ASN A 84 -32.67 51.18 -30.41
CA ASN A 84 -32.51 50.75 -31.81
C ASN A 84 -31.10 51.02 -32.38
N THR A 85 -30.15 51.45 -31.55
CA THR A 85 -28.79 51.80 -31.97
C THR A 85 -27.76 50.86 -31.35
N GLN A 86 -26.73 50.52 -32.13
CA GLN A 86 -25.53 49.84 -31.62
C GLN A 86 -24.58 50.89 -31.05
N GLU A 87 -24.11 50.64 -29.84
CA GLU A 87 -23.05 51.42 -29.17
C GLU A 87 -21.87 50.50 -28.89
N ALA A 88 -20.69 51.08 -28.64
CA ALA A 88 -19.51 50.35 -28.22
C ALA A 88 -19.23 50.62 -26.74
N LEU A 89 -19.15 49.55 -25.94
CA LEU A 89 -18.68 49.60 -24.56
C LEU A 89 -17.17 49.36 -24.55
N LEU A 90 -16.39 50.35 -24.10
CA LEU A 90 -14.95 50.26 -23.97
C LEU A 90 -14.57 50.13 -22.50
N LEU A 91 -13.84 49.07 -22.15
CA LEU A 91 -13.18 48.90 -20.85
C LEU A 91 -11.69 49.23 -21.02
N ALA A 92 -11.20 50.22 -20.27
CA ALA A 92 -9.79 50.62 -20.23
C ALA A 92 -9.13 50.03 -18.98
N THR A 93 -7.99 49.35 -19.13
CA THR A 93 -7.19 48.83 -18.02
C THR A 93 -5.72 49.17 -18.20
N CYS A 94 -5.05 49.63 -17.15
CA CYS A 94 -3.61 49.85 -17.18
C CYS A 94 -2.87 48.50 -17.29
N ALA A 95 -1.78 48.46 -18.06
CA ALA A 95 -0.93 47.27 -18.21
C ALA A 95 -0.36 46.73 -16.87
N ARG A 96 -0.28 47.59 -15.84
CA ARG A 96 0.13 47.21 -14.49
C ARG A 96 -0.97 46.40 -13.81
N GLU A 97 -2.22 46.85 -13.87
CA GLU A 97 -3.35 46.16 -13.26
C GLU A 97 -3.67 44.84 -13.96
N GLU A 98 -3.61 44.80 -15.30
CA GLU A 98 -3.80 43.56 -16.05
C GLU A 98 -2.76 42.51 -15.67
N ARG A 99 -1.50 42.91 -15.43
CA ARG A 99 -0.45 42.01 -14.93
C ARG A 99 -0.74 41.53 -13.51
N VAL A 100 -1.23 42.39 -12.63
CA VAL A 100 -1.62 42.02 -11.26
C VAL A 100 -2.78 41.02 -11.26
N PHE A 101 -3.84 41.27 -12.04
CA PHE A 101 -5.00 40.38 -12.14
C PHE A 101 -4.66 39.05 -12.81
N ARG A 102 -3.91 39.04 -13.93
CA ARG A 102 -3.44 37.79 -14.53
C ARG A 102 -2.54 37.00 -13.59
N GLY A 103 -1.67 37.70 -12.83
CA GLY A 103 -0.86 37.09 -11.78
C GLY A 103 -1.71 36.42 -10.71
N ARG A 104 -2.73 37.12 -10.17
CA ARG A 104 -3.67 36.59 -9.18
C ARG A 104 -4.49 35.41 -9.72
N ALA A 105 -5.00 35.50 -10.94
CA ALA A 105 -5.81 34.43 -11.55
C ALA A 105 -4.96 33.19 -11.86
N SER A 106 -3.76 33.36 -12.41
CA SER A 106 -2.83 32.24 -12.65
C SER A 106 -2.41 31.57 -11.35
N ARG A 107 -2.19 32.37 -10.30
CA ARG A 107 -1.91 31.88 -8.96
C ARG A 107 -3.10 31.09 -8.40
N SER A 108 -4.30 31.67 -8.37
CA SER A 108 -5.50 30.98 -7.86
C SER A 108 -5.79 29.66 -8.59
N SER A 109 -5.54 29.60 -9.91
CA SER A 109 -5.62 28.36 -10.67
C SER A 109 -4.57 27.33 -10.26
N LEU A 110 -3.32 27.74 -10.05
CA LEU A 110 -2.24 26.87 -9.55
C LEU A 110 -2.59 26.30 -8.17
N GLU A 111 -3.15 27.14 -7.29
CA GLU A 111 -3.55 26.76 -5.94
C GLU A 111 -4.63 25.68 -5.95
N ALA A 112 -5.68 25.88 -6.77
CA ALA A 112 -6.78 24.93 -6.89
C ALA A 112 -6.33 23.57 -7.47
N ASP A 113 -5.49 23.59 -8.51
CA ASP A 113 -4.96 22.38 -9.14
C ASP A 113 -4.12 21.55 -8.15
N LEU A 114 -3.23 22.20 -7.40
CA LEU A 114 -2.36 21.52 -6.46
C LEU A 114 -3.14 20.95 -5.27
N LEU A 115 -4.14 21.66 -4.75
CA LEU A 115 -5.03 21.14 -3.71
C LEU A 115 -5.82 19.91 -4.21
N LYS A 116 -6.28 19.92 -5.46
CA LYS A 116 -6.94 18.76 -6.07
C LYS A 116 -6.00 17.56 -6.20
N GLU A 117 -4.76 17.80 -6.62
CA GLU A 117 -3.74 16.75 -6.78
C GLU A 117 -3.36 16.15 -5.41
N LEU A 118 -3.15 16.98 -4.40
CA LEU A 118 -2.95 16.54 -3.02
C LEU A 118 -4.17 15.76 -2.50
N GLY A 119 -5.40 16.22 -2.78
CA GLY A 119 -6.62 15.48 -2.43
C GLY A 119 -6.64 14.04 -2.99
N ALA A 120 -6.17 13.85 -4.23
CA ALA A 120 -6.04 12.52 -4.83
C ALA A 120 -4.96 11.68 -4.15
N VAL A 121 -3.78 12.27 -3.88
CA VAL A 121 -2.67 11.62 -3.16
C VAL A 121 -3.09 11.13 -1.78
N THR A 122 -3.76 11.98 -1.00
CA THR A 122 -4.23 11.64 0.36
C THR A 122 -5.29 10.54 0.38
N SER A 123 -5.99 10.33 -0.74
CA SER A 123 -6.97 9.25 -0.88
C SER A 123 -6.32 7.93 -1.31
N ALA A 124 -5.24 7.97 -2.08
CA ALA A 124 -4.56 6.80 -2.63
C ALA A 124 -3.57 6.14 -1.66
N HIS A 125 -3.04 6.89 -0.68
CA HIS A 125 -2.04 6.39 0.25
C HIS A 125 -2.59 6.25 1.67
N THR A 126 -2.30 5.10 2.31
CA THR A 126 -2.68 4.83 3.71
C THR A 126 -1.48 4.65 4.64
N GLU A 127 -0.26 4.59 4.07
CA GLU A 127 1.01 4.52 4.78
C GLU A 127 1.68 5.88 4.75
N ILE A 128 2.32 6.26 5.87
CA ILE A 128 2.89 7.60 6.05
C ILE A 128 3.95 7.90 4.99
N ASP A 129 4.92 7.00 4.78
CA ASP A 129 6.02 7.24 3.82
C ASP A 129 5.53 7.40 2.38
N GLY A 130 4.57 6.56 1.97
CA GLY A 130 3.97 6.64 0.64
C GLY A 130 3.24 7.97 0.42
N LEU A 131 2.49 8.42 1.44
CA LEU A 131 1.81 9.72 1.43
C LEU A 131 2.82 10.87 1.31
N CYS A 132 3.91 10.84 2.07
CA CYS A 132 4.94 11.86 2.07
C CYS A 132 5.62 12.02 0.72
N ALA A 133 6.04 10.90 0.13
CA ALA A 133 6.71 10.88 -1.17
C ALA A 133 5.81 11.44 -2.28
N ALA A 134 4.54 11.00 -2.31
CA ALA A 134 3.57 11.46 -3.29
C ALA A 134 3.20 12.95 -3.11
N ALA A 135 3.09 13.42 -1.87
CA ALA A 135 2.82 14.83 -1.57
C ALA A 135 3.96 15.74 -2.05
N ILE A 136 5.22 15.36 -1.77
CA ILE A 136 6.39 16.13 -2.23
C ILE A 136 6.50 16.11 -3.75
N HIS A 137 6.16 15.00 -4.40
CA HIS A 137 6.12 14.93 -5.86
C HIS A 137 5.09 15.89 -6.47
N ALA A 138 3.86 15.91 -5.93
CA ALA A 138 2.79 16.81 -6.37
C ALA A 138 3.15 18.29 -6.14
N LEU A 139 3.74 18.62 -4.99
CA LEU A 139 4.25 19.97 -4.71
C LEU A 139 5.32 20.38 -5.72
N ALA A 140 6.30 19.50 -5.97
CA ALA A 140 7.41 19.78 -6.87
C ALA A 140 6.98 19.98 -8.33
N SER A 141 6.00 19.20 -8.80
CA SER A 141 5.50 19.27 -10.18
C SER A 141 4.80 20.59 -10.50
N ARG A 142 4.23 21.26 -9.48
CA ARG A 142 3.44 22.49 -9.65
C ARG A 142 4.17 23.75 -9.21
N LEU A 143 4.85 23.71 -8.07
CA LEU A 143 5.51 24.89 -7.49
C LEU A 143 6.91 25.14 -8.06
N ASP A 144 7.49 24.15 -8.73
CA ASP A 144 8.86 24.17 -9.26
C ASP A 144 9.88 24.78 -8.28
N PRO A 145 9.97 24.27 -7.04
CA PRO A 145 10.85 24.83 -6.02
C PRO A 145 12.33 24.50 -6.30
N ALA A 146 13.25 25.21 -5.64
CA ALA A 146 14.66 24.80 -5.60
C ALA A 146 14.83 23.49 -4.82
N ALA A 147 14.09 23.36 -3.71
CA ALA A 147 13.95 22.13 -2.94
C ALA A 147 12.62 22.12 -2.18
N ALA A 148 12.10 20.94 -1.89
CA ALA A 148 10.99 20.74 -0.98
C ALA A 148 11.27 19.52 -0.11
N MET A 149 10.98 19.63 1.17
CA MET A 149 11.27 18.62 2.18
C MET A 149 10.07 18.46 3.12
N LEU A 150 9.80 17.21 3.50
CA LEU A 150 8.77 16.87 4.46
C LEU A 150 9.43 16.14 5.63
N TRP A 151 9.35 16.76 6.79
CA TRP A 151 9.93 16.30 8.04
C TRP A 151 8.85 15.73 8.94
N ILE A 152 9.12 14.59 9.58
CA ILE A 152 8.14 13.88 10.42
C ILE A 152 8.77 13.49 11.76
N PRO A 153 8.05 13.60 12.90
CA PRO A 153 8.57 13.16 14.20
C PRO A 153 8.77 11.63 14.25
N GLU A 154 9.87 11.17 14.83
CA GLU A 154 10.09 9.73 15.09
C GLU A 154 9.40 9.24 16.37
N ASP A 155 9.39 10.04 17.45
CA ASP A 155 8.67 9.75 18.71
C ASP A 155 8.33 11.05 19.47
N GLY A 156 7.10 11.55 19.33
CA GLY A 156 6.64 12.78 20.01
C GLY A 156 6.79 14.04 19.15
N VAL A 157 7.93 14.74 19.20
CA VAL A 157 8.18 15.99 18.45
C VAL A 157 9.58 16.03 17.83
N ASN A 158 10.61 15.56 18.55
CA ASN A 158 12.01 15.47 18.11
C ASN A 158 12.60 14.10 18.49
N PRO A 159 13.53 13.54 17.69
CA PRO A 159 14.08 14.10 16.46
C PRO A 159 13.07 14.03 15.29
N LEU A 160 13.21 14.97 14.35
CA LEU A 160 12.53 14.88 13.06
C LEU A 160 13.35 14.01 12.11
N ARG A 161 12.69 13.10 11.39
CA ARG A 161 13.26 12.45 10.22
C ARG A 161 12.80 13.12 8.94
N LEU A 162 13.69 13.13 7.94
CA LEU A 162 13.33 13.53 6.58
C LEU A 162 12.56 12.39 5.91
N ALA A 163 11.23 12.49 5.84
CA ALA A 163 10.37 11.47 5.27
C ALA A 163 10.34 11.48 3.75
N ALA A 164 10.36 12.67 3.15
CA ALA A 164 10.41 12.83 1.69
C ALA A 164 11.08 14.15 1.29
N HIS A 165 11.70 14.18 0.11
CA HIS A 165 12.35 15.38 -0.39
C HIS A 165 12.50 15.40 -1.92
N THR A 166 12.70 16.59 -2.48
CA THR A 166 13.17 16.83 -3.85
C THR A 166 14.12 18.03 -3.90
N GLY A 167 14.94 18.13 -4.94
CA GLY A 167 15.80 19.29 -5.17
C GLY A 167 17.06 19.41 -4.29
N ILE A 168 17.27 18.48 -3.35
CA ILE A 168 18.51 18.40 -2.55
C ILE A 168 19.59 17.54 -3.22
N ASN A 169 20.85 17.95 -3.08
CA ASN A 169 22.02 17.28 -3.61
C ASN A 169 22.46 16.09 -2.74
N ARG A 170 23.34 15.22 -3.28
CA ARG A 170 23.78 13.99 -2.60
C ARG A 170 24.50 14.25 -1.27
N LYS A 171 25.25 15.37 -1.16
CA LYS A 171 25.92 15.79 0.08
C LYS A 171 24.87 16.18 1.12
N GLY A 172 23.87 16.97 0.73
CA GLY A 172 22.76 17.37 1.57
C GLY A 172 21.93 16.21 2.08
N ALA A 173 21.57 15.25 1.21
CA ALA A 173 20.85 14.05 1.63
C ALA A 173 21.64 13.20 2.66
N HIS A 174 22.96 13.15 2.55
CA HIS A 174 23.81 12.50 3.56
C HIS A 174 23.90 13.30 4.86
N LEU A 175 24.05 14.62 4.77
CA LEU A 175 24.13 15.53 5.91
C LEU A 175 22.84 15.46 6.74
N LEU A 176 21.67 15.60 6.09
CA LEU A 176 20.37 15.61 6.75
C LEU A 176 20.04 14.26 7.41
N LYS A 177 20.55 13.14 6.89
CA LYS A 177 20.43 11.82 7.54
C LYS A 177 21.31 11.67 8.79
N GLN A 178 22.36 12.48 8.92
CA GLN A 178 23.27 12.47 10.06
C GLN A 178 22.83 13.44 11.17
N ILE A 179 21.86 14.31 10.88
CA ILE A 179 21.19 15.14 11.88
C ILE A 179 20.24 14.22 12.66
N GLN A 180 20.79 13.49 13.63
CA GLN A 180 20.01 12.74 14.63
C GLN A 180 20.62 12.94 16.02
N SER A 181 19.74 13.27 16.97
CA SER A 181 19.98 13.37 18.42
C SER A 181 21.01 14.43 18.85
N SER A 182 20.53 15.65 19.11
CA SER A 182 21.24 16.59 19.99
C SER A 182 20.26 17.27 20.94
N GLN A 183 20.72 17.76 22.09
CA GLN A 183 19.89 18.55 23.00
C GLN A 183 19.65 19.95 22.41
N GLY A 184 18.62 20.08 21.57
CA GLY A 184 18.19 21.35 20.96
C GLY A 184 17.97 21.24 19.44
N ALA A 185 17.24 22.21 18.88
CA ALA A 185 17.00 22.30 17.44
C ALA A 185 18.32 22.47 16.66
N THR A 186 18.57 21.53 15.76
CA THR A 186 19.79 21.41 14.93
C THR A 186 19.60 21.93 13.51
N CYS A 187 18.35 22.13 13.09
CA CYS A 187 17.98 22.74 11.82
C CYS A 187 16.72 23.61 11.95
N LEU A 188 16.39 24.37 10.90
CA LEU A 188 15.21 25.23 10.88
C LEU A 188 13.89 24.44 11.02
N ALA A 189 13.83 23.22 10.49
CA ALA A 189 12.66 22.36 10.63
C ALA A 189 12.40 22.00 12.09
N GLU A 190 13.42 21.62 12.86
CA GLU A 190 13.27 21.34 14.29
C GLU A 190 12.90 22.59 15.09
N LEU A 191 13.44 23.77 14.74
CA LEU A 191 13.05 25.04 15.37
C LEU A 191 11.56 25.32 15.17
N VAL A 192 11.04 25.08 13.95
CA VAL A 192 9.62 25.26 13.62
C VAL A 192 8.75 24.21 14.31
N ALA A 193 9.21 22.97 14.42
CA ALA A 193 8.53 21.92 15.19
C ALA A 193 8.39 22.30 16.68
N ASP A 194 9.46 22.83 17.28
CA ASP A 194 9.48 23.24 18.69
C ASP A 194 8.57 24.45 18.94
N CYS A 195 8.65 25.48 18.10
CA CYS A 195 7.87 26.71 18.31
C CYS A 195 6.43 26.63 17.79
N ARG A 196 6.13 25.66 16.92
CA ARG A 196 4.82 25.46 16.26
C ARG A 196 4.31 26.70 15.54
N LYS A 197 5.22 27.50 15.00
CA LYS A 197 4.92 28.72 14.25
C LYS A 197 5.60 28.67 12.88
N PRO A 198 4.91 29.13 11.83
CA PRO A 198 5.50 29.19 10.50
C PRO A 198 6.69 30.15 10.49
N LEU A 199 7.73 29.79 9.74
CA LEU A 199 8.91 30.61 9.53
C LEU A 199 9.06 30.92 8.04
N PHE A 200 9.20 32.21 7.73
CA PHE A 200 9.44 32.71 6.39
C PHE A 200 10.67 33.59 6.38
N LEU A 201 11.62 33.24 5.53
CA LEU A 201 12.84 34.01 5.33
C LEU A 201 12.97 34.38 3.85
N ASP A 202 13.15 35.68 3.60
CA ASP A 202 13.57 36.16 2.30
C ASP A 202 15.12 36.04 2.22
N GLY A 203 15.64 35.47 1.15
CA GLY A 203 17.08 35.39 0.91
C GLY A 203 17.84 34.43 1.83
N VAL A 204 17.88 33.14 1.46
CA VAL A 204 18.54 32.04 2.17
C VAL A 204 20.07 32.19 2.18
N GLY A 205 20.66 32.68 1.09
CA GLY A 205 22.13 32.75 0.95
C GLY A 205 22.80 33.78 1.87
N ASP A 206 22.06 34.79 2.31
CA ASP A 206 22.58 35.92 3.10
C ASP A 206 22.10 35.89 4.56
N ASN A 207 21.25 34.93 4.93
CA ASN A 207 20.66 34.84 6.26
C ASN A 207 21.50 33.93 7.18
N PRO A 208 21.99 34.41 8.33
CA PRO A 208 22.83 33.61 9.24
C PRO A 208 22.19 32.31 9.74
N LEU A 209 20.85 32.20 9.71
CA LEU A 209 20.11 31.03 10.17
C LEU A 209 19.98 29.92 9.12
N SER A 210 20.14 30.24 7.82
CA SER A 210 19.95 29.29 6.71
C SER A 210 21.13 29.19 5.74
N ALA A 211 22.05 30.16 5.77
CA ALA A 211 23.19 30.21 4.86
C ALA A 211 24.16 29.03 5.02
N SER A 212 24.16 28.33 6.17
CA SER A 212 25.04 27.19 6.43
C SER A 212 24.44 25.82 6.05
N LEU A 213 23.13 25.74 5.79
CA LEU A 213 22.45 24.47 5.52
C LEU A 213 21.74 24.50 4.17
N GLU A 214 20.70 25.31 4.01
CA GLU A 214 19.86 25.34 2.80
C GLU A 214 20.65 25.79 1.55
N ALA A 215 21.64 26.67 1.72
CA ALA A 215 22.57 27.07 0.66
C ALA A 215 23.55 25.96 0.23
N GLU A 216 23.84 25.00 1.10
CA GLU A 216 24.75 23.88 0.80
C GLU A 216 24.03 22.63 0.28
N ILE A 217 22.77 22.43 0.65
CA ILE A 217 22.03 21.20 0.34
C ILE A 217 21.25 21.26 -0.98
N CYS A 218 20.91 22.43 -1.52
CA CYS A 218 20.13 22.55 -2.76
C CYS A 218 20.99 22.31 -4.03
N TYR A 219 20.40 21.77 -5.10
CA TYR A 219 21.04 21.75 -6.43
C TYR A 219 21.04 23.13 -7.09
N LEU A 220 19.95 23.88 -6.90
CA LEU A 220 19.76 25.22 -7.46
C LEU A 220 20.06 26.27 -6.39
N LYS A 221 20.50 27.45 -6.82
CA LYS A 221 20.75 28.57 -5.90
C LYS A 221 19.43 28.95 -5.19
N PRO A 222 19.36 28.84 -3.85
CA PRO A 222 18.13 29.10 -3.13
C PRO A 222 17.81 30.60 -3.07
N GLY A 223 16.52 30.90 -3.06
CA GLY A 223 15.91 32.22 -2.91
C GLY A 223 15.37 32.40 -1.50
N GLY A 224 14.04 32.45 -1.34
CA GLY A 224 13.40 32.42 -0.02
C GLY A 224 13.15 31.00 0.50
N VAL A 225 12.89 30.86 1.80
CA VAL A 225 12.47 29.59 2.43
C VAL A 225 11.20 29.79 3.26
N SER A 226 10.31 28.81 3.18
CA SER A 226 9.04 28.73 3.89
C SER A 226 8.99 27.41 4.65
N LEU A 227 8.91 27.48 5.97
CA LEU A 227 8.74 26.32 6.85
C LEU A 227 7.39 26.40 7.55
N MET A 228 6.59 25.35 7.40
CA MET A 228 5.23 25.27 7.91
C MET A 228 5.09 24.10 8.89
N PRO A 229 4.68 24.35 10.14
CA PRO A 229 4.29 23.28 11.03
C PRO A 229 3.00 22.64 10.52
N LEU A 230 2.98 21.33 10.40
CA LEU A 230 1.81 20.56 9.99
C LEU A 230 0.98 20.24 11.22
N MET A 231 0.06 21.12 11.58
CA MET A 231 -0.74 21.01 12.80
C MET A 231 -2.10 20.35 12.54
N ALA A 232 -2.42 19.28 13.27
CA ALA A 232 -3.76 18.70 13.33
C ALA A 232 -4.32 18.90 14.74
N GLY A 233 -5.12 19.96 14.92
CA GLY A 233 -5.43 20.47 16.26
C GLY A 233 -4.14 20.94 16.96
N ASP A 234 -3.92 20.48 18.19
CA ASP A 234 -2.71 20.82 18.97
C ASP A 234 -1.52 19.89 18.67
N SER A 235 -1.72 18.86 17.85
CA SER A 235 -0.70 17.84 17.56
C SER A 235 0.12 18.20 16.33
N LEU A 236 1.44 18.20 16.47
CA LEU A 236 2.37 18.37 15.36
C LEU A 236 2.51 17.05 14.59
N MET A 237 2.15 17.05 13.31
CA MET A 237 2.29 15.91 12.40
C MET A 237 3.61 15.91 11.64
N GLY A 238 4.28 17.06 11.55
CA GLY A 238 5.51 17.24 10.80
C GLY A 238 5.81 18.70 10.46
N VAL A 239 6.81 18.93 9.62
CA VAL A 239 7.15 20.25 9.09
C VAL A 239 7.33 20.15 7.59
N LEU A 240 6.63 21.02 6.84
CA LEU A 240 6.83 21.19 5.41
C LEU A 240 7.80 22.34 5.18
N GLU A 241 8.87 22.07 4.45
CA GLU A 241 9.87 23.05 4.08
C GLU A 241 9.92 23.21 2.56
N ILE A 242 9.75 24.44 2.09
CA ILE A 242 9.78 24.81 0.68
C ILE A 242 10.85 25.88 0.48
N VAL A 243 11.82 25.59 -0.37
CA VAL A 243 12.90 26.50 -0.74
C VAL A 243 12.65 26.99 -2.17
N ALA A 244 12.44 28.30 -2.32
CA ALA A 244 12.28 28.93 -3.63
C ALA A 244 13.60 29.02 -4.40
N LYS A 245 13.51 29.23 -5.71
CA LYS A 245 14.68 29.56 -6.55
C LYS A 245 15.06 31.04 -6.35
N HIS A 246 16.34 31.37 -6.47
CA HIS A 246 16.85 32.75 -6.29
C HIS A 246 16.16 33.81 -7.17
N HIS A 247 15.66 33.43 -8.36
CA HIS A 247 15.00 34.35 -9.29
C HIS A 247 13.46 34.31 -9.19
N GLN A 248 12.91 33.55 -8.24
CA GLN A 248 11.47 33.45 -8.05
C GLN A 248 10.96 34.72 -7.37
N ALA A 249 10.41 35.63 -8.18
CA ALA A 249 9.82 36.86 -7.69
C ALA A 249 8.60 36.57 -6.80
N ASN A 250 8.36 37.45 -5.82
CA ASN A 250 7.16 37.43 -4.99
C ASN A 250 6.91 36.12 -4.23
N PHE A 251 7.97 35.42 -3.80
CA PHE A 251 7.82 34.19 -2.99
C PHE A 251 6.95 34.39 -1.75
N ARG A 252 7.07 35.55 -1.10
CA ARG A 252 6.26 35.94 0.05
C ARG A 252 4.77 36.00 -0.25
N ASP A 253 4.36 36.25 -1.50
CA ASP A 253 2.95 36.24 -1.87
C ASP A 253 2.35 34.85 -1.63
N PHE A 254 3.11 33.77 -1.83
CA PHE A 254 2.66 32.38 -1.63
C PHE A 254 2.53 31.95 -0.17
N GLN A 255 2.81 32.84 0.80
CA GLN A 255 2.78 32.50 2.22
C GLN A 255 1.43 31.93 2.67
N GLU A 256 0.32 32.60 2.32
CA GLU A 256 -1.03 32.14 2.66
C GLU A 256 -1.33 30.79 2.01
N PHE A 257 -0.88 30.60 0.77
CA PHE A 257 -1.09 29.33 0.07
C PHE A 257 -0.34 28.17 0.73
N HIS A 258 0.93 28.38 1.09
CA HIS A 258 1.70 27.38 1.83
C HIS A 258 1.03 27.02 3.16
N SER A 259 0.34 27.97 3.81
CA SER A 259 -0.43 27.70 5.03
C SER A 259 -1.58 26.74 4.75
N VAL A 260 -2.37 27.01 3.70
CA VAL A 260 -3.49 26.13 3.30
C VAL A 260 -2.99 24.73 2.91
N LEU A 261 -1.87 24.63 2.21
CA LEU A 261 -1.22 23.35 1.89
C LEU A 261 -0.80 22.59 3.15
N SER A 262 -0.22 23.32 4.12
CA SER A 262 0.24 22.74 5.38
C SER A 262 -0.92 22.15 6.19
N GLU A 263 -2.06 22.82 6.23
CA GLU A 263 -3.28 22.33 6.90
C GLU A 263 -3.83 21.06 6.24
N HIS A 264 -3.89 21.04 4.90
CA HIS A 264 -4.34 19.85 4.16
C HIS A 264 -3.42 18.65 4.39
N LEU A 265 -2.10 18.86 4.34
CA LEU A 265 -1.12 17.81 4.58
C LEU A 265 -1.15 17.33 6.04
N ALA A 266 -1.30 18.24 7.00
CA ALA A 266 -1.44 17.90 8.41
C ALA A 266 -2.64 16.98 8.66
N LEU A 267 -3.80 17.30 8.08
CA LEU A 267 -5.00 16.46 8.22
C LEU A 267 -4.80 15.07 7.61
N ALA A 268 -4.14 14.99 6.47
CA ALA A 268 -3.86 13.73 5.80
C ALA A 268 -2.88 12.85 6.59
N LEU A 269 -1.80 13.44 7.10
CA LEU A 269 -0.85 12.75 7.97
C LEU A 269 -1.54 12.26 9.25
N ASN A 270 -2.35 13.11 9.89
CA ASN A 270 -3.12 12.70 11.07
C ASN A 270 -4.04 11.51 10.77
N LYS A 271 -4.71 11.51 9.62
CA LYS A 271 -5.52 10.36 9.18
C LYS A 271 -4.67 9.09 9.01
N ALA A 272 -3.49 9.19 8.38
CA ALA A 272 -2.57 8.05 8.22
C ALA A 272 -2.08 7.52 9.58
N TYR A 273 -1.67 8.42 10.49
CA TYR A 273 -1.29 8.08 11.86
C TYR A 273 -2.42 7.40 12.64
N LEU A 274 -3.65 7.92 12.56
CA LEU A 274 -4.80 7.31 13.21
C LEU A 274 -5.11 5.93 12.64
N PHE A 275 -4.95 5.75 11.33
CA PHE A 275 -5.15 4.46 10.68
C PHE A 275 -4.09 3.44 11.07
N GLU A 276 -2.81 3.82 11.12
CA GLU A 276 -1.73 2.98 11.64
C GLU A 276 -1.92 2.68 13.12
N ARG A 277 -2.32 3.66 13.92
CA ARG A 277 -2.63 3.46 15.34
C ARG A 277 -3.81 2.51 15.52
N PHE A 278 -4.86 2.63 14.73
CA PHE A 278 -5.99 1.71 14.74
C PHE A 278 -5.56 0.28 14.36
N LYS A 279 -4.72 0.14 13.32
CA LYS A 279 -4.09 -1.13 12.96
C LYS A 279 -3.27 -1.70 14.12
N SER A 280 -2.51 -0.86 14.83
CA SER A 280 -1.67 -1.28 15.96
C SER A 280 -2.47 -1.67 17.20
N LEU A 281 -3.57 -0.97 17.50
CA LEU A 281 -4.44 -1.22 18.67
C LEU A 281 -5.24 -2.52 18.54
N ALA A 282 -5.42 -3.02 17.32
CA ALA A 282 -5.85 -4.38 17.07
C ALA A 282 -4.64 -5.34 17.19
N SER A 283 -3.93 -5.37 18.32
CA SER A 283 -2.79 -6.31 18.54
C SER A 283 -3.24 -7.69 18.99
N ASN A 284 -4.40 -7.76 19.64
CA ASN A 284 -4.97 -8.99 20.17
C ASN A 284 -6.18 -9.43 19.34
N ASP A 285 -6.42 -10.73 19.32
CA ASP A 285 -7.65 -11.31 18.79
C ASP A 285 -8.82 -10.95 19.72
N PRO A 286 -9.92 -10.38 19.20
CA PRO A 286 -11.00 -9.87 20.04
C PRO A 286 -11.77 -10.97 20.80
N LEU A 287 -11.77 -12.21 20.30
CA LEU A 287 -12.43 -13.32 20.97
C LEU A 287 -11.59 -13.87 22.13
N THR A 288 -10.31 -14.13 21.87
CA THR A 288 -9.42 -14.90 22.76
C THR A 288 -8.52 -14.03 23.64
N GLY A 289 -8.34 -12.74 23.30
CA GLY A 289 -7.55 -11.78 24.08
C GLY A 289 -6.03 -12.00 24.06
N ILE A 290 -5.53 -13.01 23.35
CA ILE A 290 -4.11 -13.22 23.05
C ILE A 290 -3.73 -12.51 21.74
N ALA A 291 -2.45 -12.49 21.39
CA ALA A 291 -1.97 -11.82 20.19
C ALA A 291 -2.67 -12.36 18.93
N ASN A 292 -2.91 -11.52 17.94
CA ASN A 292 -3.43 -11.99 16.65
C ASN A 292 -2.30 -12.38 15.69
N HIS A 293 -2.69 -12.89 14.52
CA HIS A 293 -1.75 -13.28 13.47
C HIS A 293 -0.77 -12.17 13.08
N ARG A 294 -1.18 -10.90 13.07
CA ARG A 294 -0.30 -9.78 12.72
C ARG A 294 0.79 -9.58 13.77
N THR A 295 0.40 -9.47 15.04
CA THR A 295 1.33 -9.32 16.16
C THR A 295 2.30 -10.49 16.25
N LEU A 296 1.84 -11.71 15.92
CA LEU A 296 2.71 -12.88 15.78
C LEU A 296 3.81 -12.68 14.74
N GLN A 297 3.46 -12.24 13.52
CA GLN A 297 4.45 -12.03 12.45
C GLN A 297 5.48 -10.97 12.84
N GLU A 298 5.03 -9.83 13.36
CA GLU A 298 5.89 -8.73 13.79
C GLU A 298 6.84 -9.17 14.90
N PHE A 299 6.32 -9.87 15.92
CA PHE A 299 7.13 -10.40 17.02
C PHE A 299 8.15 -11.43 16.53
N LEU A 300 7.75 -12.37 15.69
CA LEU A 300 8.63 -13.44 15.23
C LEU A 300 9.76 -12.90 14.35
N HIS A 301 9.48 -11.95 13.46
CA HIS A 301 10.51 -11.29 12.65
C HIS A 301 11.54 -10.56 13.53
N LEU A 302 11.08 -9.83 14.53
CA LEU A 302 11.97 -9.14 15.48
C LEU A 302 12.86 -10.14 16.24
N ARG A 303 12.28 -11.25 16.71
CA ARG A 303 13.04 -12.26 17.47
C ARG A 303 14.04 -13.00 16.60
N ILE A 304 13.72 -13.33 15.36
CA ILE A 304 14.68 -13.94 14.43
C ILE A 304 15.88 -13.01 14.19
N ALA A 305 15.65 -11.72 13.94
CA ALA A 305 16.74 -10.75 13.78
C ALA A 305 17.62 -10.64 15.04
N GLU A 306 17.02 -10.74 16.23
CA GLU A 306 17.76 -10.77 17.51
C GLU A 306 18.54 -12.08 17.69
N ALA A 307 17.94 -13.22 17.36
CA ALA A 307 18.55 -14.54 17.42
C ALA A 307 19.75 -14.66 16.48
N GLU A 308 19.68 -14.09 15.28
CA GLU A 308 20.82 -14.03 14.34
C GLU A 308 22.05 -13.37 14.96
N ARG A 309 21.83 -12.31 15.76
CA ARG A 309 22.92 -11.55 16.40
C ARG A 309 23.42 -12.22 17.70
N THR A 310 22.55 -12.94 18.40
CA THR A 310 22.82 -13.49 19.73
C THR A 310 23.07 -15.00 19.74
N GLU A 311 22.92 -15.65 18.58
CA GLU A 311 23.01 -17.10 18.38
C GLU A 311 22.06 -17.89 19.31
N GLN A 312 20.94 -17.28 19.70
CA GLN A 312 19.94 -17.91 20.57
C GLN A 312 18.90 -18.67 19.73
N PRO A 313 18.49 -19.88 20.16
CA PRO A 313 17.46 -20.63 19.45
C PRO A 313 16.08 -20.00 19.64
N ILE A 314 15.16 -20.27 18.72
CA ILE A 314 13.75 -19.88 18.85
C ILE A 314 12.88 -21.10 18.55
N GLY A 315 12.05 -21.48 19.51
CA GLY A 315 10.99 -22.46 19.34
C GLY A 315 9.74 -21.86 18.70
N ALA A 316 9.14 -22.54 17.75
CA ALA A 316 7.82 -22.24 17.22
C ALA A 316 6.91 -23.45 17.30
N LEU A 317 5.70 -23.23 17.83
CA LEU A 317 4.68 -24.25 18.03
C LEU A 317 3.47 -23.86 17.19
N MET A 318 3.04 -24.72 16.28
CA MET A 318 1.76 -24.61 15.57
C MET A 318 0.75 -25.56 16.20
N ILE A 319 -0.42 -25.05 16.56
CA ILE A 319 -1.36 -25.72 17.47
C ILE A 319 -2.75 -25.68 16.85
N ASP A 320 -3.47 -26.79 16.89
CA ASP A 320 -4.82 -26.89 16.35
C ASP A 320 -5.72 -27.67 17.31
N VAL A 321 -6.94 -27.17 17.49
CA VAL A 321 -7.95 -27.82 18.33
C VAL A 321 -8.54 -29.02 17.58
N ASP A 322 -8.33 -30.22 18.12
CA ASP A 322 -8.74 -31.45 17.45
C ASP A 322 -10.27 -31.52 17.35
N HIS A 323 -10.77 -31.82 16.15
CA HIS A 323 -12.19 -32.02 15.87
C HIS A 323 -13.10 -30.81 16.17
N PHE A 324 -12.55 -29.58 16.17
CA PHE A 324 -13.31 -28.37 16.52
C PHE A 324 -14.56 -28.14 15.66
N ARG A 325 -14.49 -28.40 14.35
CA ARG A 325 -15.67 -28.33 13.47
C ARG A 325 -16.81 -29.25 13.93
N SER A 326 -16.52 -30.51 14.24
CA SER A 326 -17.51 -31.47 14.74
C SER A 326 -18.06 -31.03 16.10
N PHE A 327 -17.21 -30.45 16.94
CA PHE A 327 -17.63 -29.89 18.22
C PHE A 327 -18.64 -28.75 18.02
N ASN A 328 -18.37 -27.80 17.12
CA ASN A 328 -19.28 -26.70 16.82
C ASN A 328 -20.60 -27.17 16.20
N GLU A 329 -20.56 -28.18 15.34
CA GLU A 329 -21.76 -28.77 14.73
C GLU A 329 -22.67 -29.44 15.79
N GLU A 330 -22.11 -29.97 16.88
CA GLU A 330 -22.86 -30.63 17.95
C GLU A 330 -23.33 -29.68 19.07
N GLU A 331 -22.48 -28.74 19.49
CA GLU A 331 -22.70 -27.92 20.69
C GLU A 331 -23.00 -26.44 20.38
N GLY A 332 -22.86 -26.02 19.12
CA GLY A 332 -23.10 -24.65 18.67
C GLY A 332 -21.89 -23.72 18.77
N HIS A 333 -21.90 -22.67 17.96
CA HIS A 333 -20.78 -21.73 17.85
C HIS A 333 -20.47 -20.97 19.14
N ASP A 334 -21.48 -20.59 19.92
CA ASP A 334 -21.27 -19.87 21.18
C ASP A 334 -20.46 -20.70 22.20
N VAL A 335 -20.70 -22.01 22.24
CA VAL A 335 -19.94 -22.93 23.10
C VAL A 335 -18.52 -23.12 22.54
N GLY A 336 -18.39 -23.22 21.22
CA GLY A 336 -17.10 -23.24 20.53
C GLY A 336 -16.22 -22.04 20.81
N ASP A 337 -16.81 -20.84 20.82
CA ASP A 337 -16.12 -19.60 21.15
C ASP A 337 -15.57 -19.62 22.58
N GLY A 338 -16.35 -20.16 23.53
CA GLY A 338 -15.89 -20.41 24.90
C GLY A 338 -14.71 -21.40 24.97
N VAL A 339 -14.73 -22.45 24.13
CA VAL A 339 -13.60 -23.39 24.03
C VAL A 339 -12.33 -22.69 23.55
N LEU A 340 -12.43 -21.83 22.53
CA LEU A 340 -11.28 -21.09 22.01
C LEU A 340 -10.69 -20.13 23.07
N GLN A 341 -11.55 -19.53 23.91
CA GLN A 341 -11.12 -18.71 25.04
C GLN A 341 -10.36 -19.51 26.10
N GLU A 342 -10.85 -20.71 26.45
CA GLU A 342 -10.17 -21.60 27.40
C GLU A 342 -8.83 -22.13 26.86
N VAL A 343 -8.75 -22.45 25.56
CA VAL A 343 -7.49 -22.82 24.90
C VAL A 343 -6.48 -21.67 24.97
N ALA A 344 -6.92 -20.44 24.66
CA ALA A 344 -6.07 -19.26 24.73
C ALA A 344 -5.58 -18.97 26.15
N LEU A 345 -6.43 -19.16 27.16
CA LEU A 345 -6.06 -19.03 28.56
C LEU A 345 -5.04 -20.08 28.98
N ALA A 346 -5.23 -21.35 28.57
CA ALA A 346 -4.31 -22.44 28.83
C ALA A 346 -2.94 -22.18 28.20
N LEU A 347 -2.90 -21.70 26.95
CA LEU A 347 -1.69 -21.27 26.26
C LEU A 347 -0.94 -20.20 27.06
N LYS A 348 -1.64 -19.14 27.45
CA LYS A 348 -1.06 -18.00 28.19
C LYS A 348 -0.49 -18.41 29.55
N GLN A 349 -1.07 -19.42 30.20
CA GLN A 349 -0.56 -19.97 31.47
C GLN A 349 0.66 -20.88 31.29
N CYS A 350 0.83 -21.48 30.11
CA CYS A 350 1.92 -22.39 29.82
C CYS A 350 3.16 -21.69 29.28
N VAL A 351 3.02 -20.53 28.63
CA VAL A 351 4.15 -19.77 28.09
C VAL A 351 4.70 -18.76 29.10
N ARG A 352 5.97 -18.38 28.95
CA ARG A 352 6.68 -17.41 29.80
C ARG A 352 6.28 -15.98 29.42
N GLN A 353 6.60 -14.99 30.25
CA GLN A 353 6.24 -13.58 29.99
C GLN A 353 6.85 -13.01 28.70
N TYR A 354 8.03 -13.52 28.31
CA TYR A 354 8.78 -13.11 27.13
C TYR A 354 8.48 -13.98 25.89
N ASP A 355 7.66 -15.01 26.05
CA ASP A 355 7.12 -15.80 24.95
C ASP A 355 5.87 -15.10 24.39
N LEU A 356 5.45 -15.48 23.18
CA LEU A 356 4.21 -15.00 22.58
C LEU A 356 3.27 -16.16 22.27
N ALA A 357 2.06 -16.12 22.83
CA ALA A 357 0.94 -16.94 22.37
C ALA A 357 0.02 -16.10 21.48
N ALA A 358 -0.37 -16.64 20.33
CA ALA A 358 -1.20 -15.95 19.35
C ALA A 358 -2.27 -16.86 18.74
N ARG A 359 -3.38 -16.27 18.31
CA ARG A 359 -4.37 -16.93 17.44
C ARG A 359 -3.96 -16.73 15.99
N TYR A 360 -3.69 -17.85 15.31
CA TYR A 360 -3.21 -17.88 13.92
C TYR A 360 -4.35 -17.88 12.91
N GLY A 361 -5.43 -18.60 13.22
CA GLY A 361 -6.59 -18.80 12.36
C GLY A 361 -7.88 -19.03 13.16
N GLY A 362 -8.88 -19.66 12.54
CA GLY A 362 -10.18 -19.92 13.17
C GLY A 362 -10.06 -20.73 14.46
N GLU A 363 -9.44 -21.92 14.37
CA GLU A 363 -9.19 -22.86 15.47
C GLU A 363 -7.70 -23.14 15.70
N GLU A 364 -6.85 -22.35 15.04
CA GLU A 364 -5.41 -22.51 15.00
C GLU A 364 -4.73 -21.46 15.88
N PHE A 365 -3.75 -21.91 16.65
CA PHE A 365 -2.97 -21.13 17.59
C PHE A 365 -1.47 -21.31 17.33
N THR A 366 -0.67 -20.37 17.79
CA THR A 366 0.79 -20.44 17.70
C THR A 366 1.41 -19.99 19.02
N ALA A 367 2.54 -20.60 19.39
CA ALA A 367 3.43 -20.06 20.41
C ALA A 367 4.85 -19.88 19.87
N VAL A 368 5.47 -18.75 20.17
CA VAL A 368 6.88 -18.44 19.86
C VAL A 368 7.65 -18.32 21.17
N LEU A 369 8.74 -19.07 21.27
CA LEU A 369 9.53 -19.26 22.50
C LEU A 369 10.98 -18.80 22.27
N PRO A 370 11.31 -17.51 22.47
CA PRO A 370 12.67 -17.02 22.33
C PRO A 370 13.61 -17.63 23.36
N GLY A 371 14.80 -18.06 22.91
CA GLY A 371 15.81 -18.70 23.77
C GLY A 371 15.52 -20.17 24.08
N SER A 372 14.46 -20.76 23.51
CA SER A 372 14.14 -22.16 23.72
C SER A 372 14.70 -23.05 22.62
N ASP A 373 15.50 -24.03 23.05
CA ASP A 373 16.01 -25.09 22.20
C ASP A 373 14.94 -26.17 21.93
N LEU A 374 15.36 -27.27 21.31
CA LEU A 374 14.50 -28.39 20.95
C LEU A 374 13.84 -29.05 22.16
N GLU A 375 14.58 -29.26 23.25
CA GLU A 375 14.08 -29.94 24.43
C GLU A 375 13.10 -29.03 25.19
N GLU A 376 13.45 -27.75 25.39
CA GLU A 376 12.56 -26.77 26.02
C GLU A 376 11.26 -26.56 25.23
N SER A 377 11.37 -26.50 23.89
CA SER A 377 10.22 -26.29 23.01
C SER A 377 9.27 -27.48 23.05
N LEU A 378 9.80 -28.71 23.03
CA LEU A 378 8.99 -29.93 23.17
C LEU A 378 8.36 -30.03 24.56
N GLY A 379 9.09 -29.69 25.62
CA GLY A 379 8.56 -29.67 26.99
C GLY A 379 7.41 -28.68 27.15
N THR A 380 7.52 -27.49 26.54
CA THR A 380 6.44 -26.50 26.56
C THR A 380 5.23 -26.97 25.73
N ALA A 381 5.45 -27.56 24.56
CA ALA A 381 4.38 -28.13 23.74
C ALA A 381 3.62 -29.23 24.50
N GLU A 382 4.33 -30.16 25.14
CA GLU A 382 3.69 -31.27 25.87
C GLU A 382 2.94 -30.78 27.11
N ARG A 383 3.45 -29.73 27.76
CA ARG A 383 2.74 -29.06 28.86
C ARG A 383 1.45 -28.41 28.38
N ILE A 384 1.46 -27.71 27.24
CA ILE A 384 0.26 -27.12 26.63
C ILE A 384 -0.76 -28.22 26.32
N ARG A 385 -0.33 -29.28 25.61
CA ARG A 385 -1.19 -30.41 25.24
C ARG A 385 -1.86 -31.05 26.46
N SER A 386 -1.06 -31.38 27.48
CA SER A 386 -1.53 -31.99 28.73
C SER A 386 -2.48 -31.08 29.50
N LYS A 387 -2.19 -29.77 29.54
CA LYS A 387 -3.04 -28.77 30.21
C LYS A 387 -4.41 -28.71 29.55
N ILE A 388 -4.46 -28.66 28.22
CA ILE A 388 -5.72 -28.59 27.45
C ILE A 388 -6.51 -29.89 27.58
N GLU A 389 -5.84 -31.05 27.50
CA GLU A 389 -6.48 -32.37 27.72
C GLU A 389 -7.12 -32.48 29.11
N SER A 390 -6.56 -31.81 30.12
CA SER A 390 -7.10 -31.81 31.48
C SER A 390 -8.30 -30.87 31.69
N LEU A 391 -8.63 -30.01 30.72
CA LEU A 391 -9.76 -29.09 30.83
C LEU A 391 -11.07 -29.87 30.80
N LYS A 392 -11.86 -29.71 31.87
CA LYS A 392 -13.21 -30.26 31.96
C LYS A 392 -14.21 -29.20 31.49
N LEU A 393 -14.60 -29.28 30.22
CA LEU A 393 -15.64 -28.43 29.68
C LEU A 393 -17.01 -28.98 30.05
N GLN A 394 -17.79 -28.20 30.80
CA GLN A 394 -19.21 -28.48 30.99
C GLN A 394 -19.98 -27.89 29.81
N THR A 395 -20.53 -28.76 28.96
CA THR A 395 -21.37 -28.33 27.85
C THR A 395 -22.82 -28.12 28.33
N PRO A 396 -23.62 -27.27 27.64
CA PRO A 396 -25.06 -27.15 27.91
C PRO A 396 -25.81 -28.49 27.81
N SER A 397 -25.27 -29.43 27.02
CA SER A 397 -25.79 -30.80 26.89
C SER A 397 -25.53 -31.69 28.12
N GLY A 398 -24.81 -31.20 29.13
CA GLY A 398 -24.51 -31.90 30.39
C GLY A 398 -23.50 -33.04 30.25
N ARG A 399 -22.78 -33.11 29.12
CA ARG A 399 -21.78 -34.14 28.83
C ARG A 399 -20.37 -33.57 29.02
N GLU A 400 -19.50 -34.27 29.71
CA GLU A 400 -18.06 -33.96 29.66
C GLU A 400 -17.52 -34.42 28.31
N ARG A 401 -17.02 -33.48 27.50
CA ARG A 401 -16.36 -33.75 26.22
C ARG A 401 -14.85 -33.52 26.38
N PRO A 402 -14.01 -34.52 26.03
CA PRO A 402 -12.57 -34.31 26.05
C PRO A 402 -12.18 -33.29 24.98
N LEU A 403 -11.40 -32.29 25.36
CA LEU A 403 -10.80 -31.32 24.47
C LEU A 403 -9.33 -31.68 24.29
N THR A 404 -8.88 -31.88 23.04
CA THR A 404 -7.48 -32.18 22.76
C THR A 404 -6.93 -31.25 21.69
N VAL A 405 -5.61 -31.13 21.65
CA VAL A 405 -4.90 -30.38 20.61
C VAL A 405 -3.81 -31.24 19.98
N SER A 406 -3.58 -31.00 18.71
CA SER A 406 -2.37 -31.45 18.02
C SER A 406 -1.38 -30.31 17.93
N ILE A 407 -0.08 -30.58 18.13
CA ILE A 407 0.96 -29.56 18.14
C ILE A 407 2.14 -29.98 17.26
N GLY A 408 2.54 -29.11 16.34
CA GLY A 408 3.77 -29.20 15.58
C GLY A 408 4.85 -28.28 16.12
N VAL A 409 6.08 -28.75 16.24
CA VAL A 409 7.20 -27.99 16.80
C VAL A 409 8.32 -27.86 15.78
N ALA A 410 8.86 -26.65 15.64
CA ALA A 410 10.11 -26.40 14.91
C ALA A 410 11.00 -25.44 15.70
N VAL A 411 12.31 -25.45 15.41
CA VAL A 411 13.30 -24.66 16.14
C VAL A 411 14.25 -24.01 15.15
N TYR A 412 14.42 -22.71 15.25
CA TYR A 412 15.45 -21.96 14.53
C TYR A 412 16.78 -22.02 15.30
N PRO A 413 17.94 -22.13 14.62
CA PRO A 413 18.11 -22.24 13.16
C PRO A 413 18.07 -23.69 12.63
N SER A 414 17.91 -24.69 13.50
CA SER A 414 18.02 -26.11 13.12
C SER A 414 17.06 -26.56 12.02
N HIS A 415 15.84 -26.01 12.01
CA HIS A 415 14.74 -26.39 11.11
C HIS A 415 14.38 -25.30 10.10
N ALA A 416 14.94 -24.10 10.22
CA ALA A 416 14.53 -22.94 9.43
C ALA A 416 15.60 -21.85 9.39
N GLN A 417 15.57 -21.02 8.35
CA GLN A 417 16.50 -19.89 8.14
C GLN A 417 15.88 -18.54 8.49
N GLY A 418 14.60 -18.49 8.88
CA GLY A 418 13.99 -17.30 9.45
C GLY A 418 12.52 -17.49 9.80
N ALA A 419 11.77 -16.39 9.91
CA ALA A 419 10.44 -16.36 10.53
C ALA A 419 9.40 -17.18 9.75
N SER A 420 9.30 -16.95 8.44
CA SER A 420 8.29 -17.58 7.58
C SER A 420 8.56 -19.08 7.43
N SER A 421 9.83 -19.43 7.26
CA SER A 421 10.27 -20.81 7.15
C SER A 421 10.10 -21.61 8.44
N LEU A 422 10.26 -20.97 9.60
CA LEU A 422 10.07 -21.59 10.90
C LEU A 422 8.61 -21.96 11.16
N LEU A 423 7.67 -21.05 10.89
CA LEU A 423 6.24 -21.36 11.01
C LEU A 423 5.80 -22.46 10.05
N ARG A 424 6.32 -22.47 8.82
CA ARG A 424 6.04 -23.52 7.84
C ARG A 424 6.55 -24.90 8.29
N ALA A 425 7.73 -24.95 8.92
CA ALA A 425 8.25 -26.19 9.49
C ALA A 425 7.38 -26.69 10.65
N ALA A 426 6.94 -25.80 11.54
CA ALA A 426 6.03 -26.15 12.64
C ALA A 426 4.66 -26.64 12.12
N ASP A 427 4.09 -25.99 11.10
CA ASP A 427 2.85 -26.41 10.45
C ASP A 427 2.96 -27.79 9.79
N THR A 428 4.08 -28.06 9.12
CA THR A 428 4.36 -29.39 8.56
C THR A 428 4.40 -30.46 9.66
N ALA A 429 4.99 -30.15 10.81
CA ALA A 429 5.00 -31.06 11.95
C ALA A 429 3.59 -31.23 12.56
N LEU A 430 2.77 -30.18 12.60
CA LEU A 430 1.39 -30.24 13.08
C LEU A 430 0.57 -31.21 12.22
N PHE A 431 0.74 -31.14 10.90
CA PHE A 431 0.11 -32.07 9.99
C PHE A 431 0.46 -33.54 10.30
N GLU A 432 1.73 -33.83 10.63
CA GLU A 432 2.16 -35.16 11.07
C GLU A 432 1.56 -35.57 12.43
N ALA A 433 1.42 -34.64 13.38
CA ALA A 433 0.72 -34.88 14.64
C ALA A 433 -0.75 -35.29 14.39
N LYS A 434 -1.46 -34.56 13.52
CA LYS A 434 -2.85 -34.86 13.14
C LYS A 434 -2.95 -36.23 12.44
N ARG A 435 -2.05 -36.54 11.51
CA ARG A 435 -2.03 -37.82 10.77
C ARG A 435 -1.72 -39.01 11.66
N SER A 436 -0.87 -38.82 12.66
CA SER A 436 -0.41 -39.90 13.52
C SER A 436 -1.42 -40.27 14.61
N GLY A 437 -2.58 -39.60 14.66
CA GLY A 437 -3.68 -39.94 15.57
C GLY A 437 -4.08 -38.84 16.53
N ARG A 438 -3.66 -37.59 16.27
CA ARG A 438 -4.02 -36.39 17.06
C ARG A 438 -3.60 -36.47 18.53
N ASN A 439 -4.00 -35.48 19.34
CA ASN A 439 -3.68 -35.35 20.76
C ASN A 439 -2.20 -35.65 21.05
N ARG A 440 -1.29 -34.99 20.32
CA ARG A 440 0.14 -35.25 20.43
C ARG A 440 0.97 -34.07 19.94
N VAL A 441 2.23 -34.11 20.34
CA VAL A 441 3.28 -33.24 19.84
C VAL A 441 4.09 -33.99 18.78
N ALA A 442 4.39 -33.32 17.65
CA ALA A 442 5.33 -33.81 16.65
C ALA A 442 6.43 -32.76 16.42
N LEU A 443 7.68 -33.21 16.33
CA LEU A 443 8.81 -32.38 15.96
C LEU A 443 8.99 -32.41 14.44
N TYR A 444 9.32 -31.27 13.85
CA TYR A 444 9.72 -31.21 12.45
C TYR A 444 10.99 -32.05 12.22
N SER A 445 10.90 -32.99 11.29
CA SER A 445 11.99 -33.92 10.95
C SER A 445 12.61 -33.66 9.57
N GLY A 446 12.26 -32.55 8.92
CA GLY A 446 12.85 -32.12 7.65
C GLY A 446 14.17 -31.35 7.82
N GLY A 447 14.87 -31.06 6.72
CA GLY A 447 16.04 -30.19 6.74
C GLY A 447 15.66 -28.70 6.81
N PRO A 448 16.61 -27.78 7.04
CA PRO A 448 16.32 -26.36 7.21
C PRO A 448 15.62 -25.74 6.00
N VAL A 449 14.57 -24.97 6.28
CA VAL A 449 13.69 -24.33 5.30
C VAL A 449 14.11 -22.84 5.11
N GLY A 450 14.16 -22.31 3.88
CA GLY A 450 14.61 -20.92 3.59
C GLY A 450 13.52 -19.82 3.61
N ASP A 451 13.90 -18.55 3.88
CA ASP A 451 13.02 -17.41 4.22
C ASP A 451 12.63 -16.47 3.06
N GLY A 452 13.05 -16.75 1.82
CA GLY A 452 12.65 -15.95 0.67
C GLY A 452 11.22 -16.23 0.20
N THR A 453 10.51 -15.21 -0.29
CA THR A 453 9.37 -15.32 -1.22
C THR A 453 9.78 -15.87 -2.59
N ARG A 454 10.94 -16.51 -2.71
CA ARG A 454 11.14 -17.56 -3.68
C ARG A 454 10.36 -18.75 -3.13
N PHE A 455 9.33 -19.18 -3.84
CA PHE A 455 8.85 -20.54 -3.63
C PHE A 455 10.07 -21.46 -3.51
N ALA A 456 10.05 -22.43 -2.60
CA ALA A 456 11.20 -23.29 -2.27
C ALA A 456 11.83 -24.00 -3.50
N ILE A 457 11.22 -23.85 -4.68
CA ILE A 457 11.59 -24.33 -5.98
C ILE A 457 11.39 -23.19 -6.99
N ALA A 458 12.45 -22.76 -7.69
CA ALA A 458 12.26 -21.92 -8.88
C ALA A 458 11.80 -22.80 -10.05
N LEU A 459 10.78 -22.34 -10.78
CA LEU A 459 10.15 -23.14 -11.83
C LEU A 459 11.11 -23.35 -13.01
N GLU A 460 12.02 -22.40 -13.19
CA GLU A 460 13.10 -22.39 -14.17
C GLU A 460 14.06 -23.56 -13.95
N ASP A 461 14.40 -23.84 -12.69
CA ASP A 461 15.39 -24.87 -12.30
C ASP A 461 14.84 -26.28 -12.56
N LEU A 462 13.52 -26.46 -12.49
CA LEU A 462 12.89 -27.75 -12.76
C LEU A 462 13.03 -28.22 -14.22
N TRP A 463 13.29 -27.30 -15.16
CA TRP A 463 13.47 -27.66 -16.56
C TRP A 463 14.76 -28.44 -16.84
N GLU A 464 15.70 -28.55 -15.88
CA GLU A 464 16.83 -29.47 -15.99
C GLU A 464 16.37 -30.94 -16.03
N TRP A 465 15.30 -31.26 -15.30
CA TRP A 465 14.78 -32.64 -15.21
C TRP A 465 14.06 -33.11 -16.47
N VAL A 466 13.68 -32.18 -17.35
CA VAL A 466 12.95 -32.45 -18.60
C VAL A 466 13.93 -32.54 -19.78
N PRO A 467 14.08 -33.69 -20.45
CA PRO A 467 14.96 -33.84 -21.60
C PRO A 467 14.57 -32.90 -22.75
N ALA A 468 15.58 -32.39 -23.48
CA ALA A 468 15.39 -31.39 -24.54
C ALA A 468 14.29 -31.76 -25.55
N GLY A 469 14.25 -33.02 -26.01
CA GLY A 469 13.24 -33.51 -26.96
C GLY A 469 11.80 -33.57 -26.43
N ARG A 470 11.59 -33.35 -25.12
CA ARG A 470 10.27 -33.36 -24.48
C ARG A 470 9.84 -32.00 -23.94
N LYS A 471 10.74 -31.02 -23.87
CA LYS A 471 10.45 -29.68 -23.32
C LYS A 471 9.26 -29.02 -24.03
N SER A 472 9.16 -29.11 -25.35
CA SER A 472 8.04 -28.51 -26.11
C SER A 472 6.69 -29.10 -25.69
N LYS A 473 6.58 -30.43 -25.61
CA LYS A 473 5.35 -31.11 -25.19
C LYS A 473 5.01 -30.83 -23.72
N THR A 474 6.00 -30.81 -22.83
CA THR A 474 5.80 -30.48 -21.41
C THR A 474 5.35 -29.02 -21.24
N LYS A 475 5.89 -28.07 -22.01
CA LYS A 475 5.46 -26.68 -22.00
C LYS A 475 4.01 -26.51 -22.43
N ALA A 476 3.59 -27.21 -23.49
CA ALA A 476 2.20 -27.20 -23.94
C ALA A 476 1.24 -27.70 -22.84
N LEU A 477 1.58 -28.84 -22.22
CA LEU A 477 0.81 -29.37 -21.09
C LEU A 477 0.78 -28.41 -19.89
N CYS A 478 1.92 -27.80 -19.54
CA CYS A 478 1.98 -26.85 -18.43
C CYS A 478 1.09 -25.62 -18.68
N ALA A 479 1.02 -25.11 -19.91
CA ALA A 479 0.17 -23.97 -20.24
C ALA A 479 -1.33 -24.29 -20.09
N GLU A 480 -1.75 -25.48 -20.52
CA GLU A 480 -3.15 -25.93 -20.36
C GLU A 480 -3.48 -26.23 -18.89
N LEU A 481 -2.55 -26.85 -18.15
CA LEU A 481 -2.67 -27.05 -16.71
C LEU A 481 -2.80 -25.73 -15.95
N ASP A 482 -2.05 -24.71 -16.35
CA ASP A 482 -2.06 -23.42 -15.66
C ASP A 482 -3.44 -22.75 -15.74
N LEU A 483 -4.06 -22.80 -16.93
CA LEU A 483 -5.43 -22.30 -17.13
C LEU A 483 -6.45 -23.06 -16.27
N ALA A 484 -6.30 -24.39 -16.15
CA ALA A 484 -7.16 -25.21 -15.31
C ALA A 484 -6.96 -24.90 -13.81
N ILE A 485 -5.71 -24.75 -13.37
CA ILE A 485 -5.35 -24.40 -11.98
C ILE A 485 -5.94 -23.03 -11.62
N GLU A 486 -5.77 -22.02 -12.47
CA GLU A 486 -6.29 -20.67 -12.21
C GLU A 486 -7.81 -20.64 -12.09
N LYS A 487 -8.52 -21.38 -12.97
CA LYS A 487 -9.99 -21.46 -12.96
C LYS A 487 -10.52 -22.09 -11.67
N THR A 488 -9.81 -23.07 -11.10
CA THR A 488 -10.27 -23.82 -9.92
C THR A 488 -9.68 -23.30 -8.60
N ALA A 489 -8.57 -22.56 -8.64
CA ALA A 489 -7.88 -22.06 -7.45
C ALA A 489 -8.76 -21.19 -6.55
N GLN A 490 -9.64 -20.37 -7.13
CA GLN A 490 -10.59 -19.54 -6.37
C GLN A 490 -11.64 -20.39 -5.64
N ASN A 491 -12.21 -21.39 -6.32
CA ASN A 491 -13.24 -22.27 -5.76
C ASN A 491 -12.70 -23.10 -4.59
N LEU A 492 -11.46 -23.58 -4.71
CA LEU A 492 -10.78 -24.37 -3.68
C LEU A 492 -10.01 -23.52 -2.65
N LYS A 493 -10.05 -22.19 -2.76
CA LYS A 493 -9.32 -21.25 -1.90
C LYS A 493 -7.82 -21.59 -1.77
N LEU A 494 -7.19 -21.95 -2.90
CA LEU A 494 -5.77 -22.32 -2.91
C LEU A 494 -4.89 -21.11 -2.61
N SER A 495 -3.90 -21.29 -1.72
CA SER A 495 -2.85 -20.30 -1.49
C SER A 495 -1.94 -20.14 -2.70
N SER A 496 -1.25 -18.99 -2.81
CA SER A 496 -0.23 -18.75 -3.85
C SER A 496 0.87 -19.83 -3.84
N ALA A 497 1.22 -20.34 -2.66
CA ALA A 497 2.17 -21.44 -2.50
C ALA A 497 1.67 -22.76 -3.12
N GLN A 498 0.40 -23.12 -2.91
CA GLN A 498 -0.19 -24.32 -3.49
C GLN A 498 -0.30 -24.23 -5.01
N VAL A 499 -0.71 -23.06 -5.54
CA VAL A 499 -0.76 -22.80 -6.99
C VAL A 499 0.63 -22.97 -7.60
N HIS A 500 1.67 -22.41 -6.98
CA HIS A 500 3.03 -22.57 -7.49
C HIS A 500 3.53 -24.02 -7.43
N LEU A 501 3.25 -24.76 -6.35
CA LEU A 501 3.65 -26.16 -6.25
C LEU A 501 2.93 -27.05 -7.28
N LEU A 502 1.68 -26.74 -7.64
CA LEU A 502 0.97 -27.42 -8.73
C LEU A 502 1.64 -27.17 -10.09
N ARG A 503 2.03 -25.93 -10.38
CA ARG A 503 2.80 -25.60 -11.59
C ARG A 503 4.14 -26.33 -11.62
N CYS A 504 4.82 -26.43 -10.47
CA CYS A 504 6.04 -27.21 -10.33
C CYS A 504 5.83 -28.71 -10.63
N LEU A 505 4.74 -29.31 -10.11
CA LEU A 505 4.38 -30.70 -10.41
C LEU A 505 4.19 -30.91 -11.93
N GLY A 506 3.56 -29.96 -12.63
CA GLY A 506 3.38 -30.01 -14.09
C GLY A 506 4.68 -30.18 -14.88
N VAL A 507 5.78 -29.59 -14.40
CA VAL A 507 7.09 -29.71 -15.05
C VAL A 507 7.69 -31.10 -14.87
N VAL A 508 7.63 -31.68 -13.66
CA VAL A 508 8.43 -32.86 -13.30
C VAL A 508 7.64 -34.18 -13.18
N ALA A 509 6.32 -34.14 -13.00
CA ALA A 509 5.47 -35.33 -12.78
C ALA A 509 5.60 -36.38 -13.89
N GLY A 510 5.64 -35.95 -15.15
CA GLY A 510 5.81 -36.83 -16.29
C GLY A 510 7.18 -37.52 -16.31
N GLU A 511 8.24 -36.82 -15.90
CA GLU A 511 9.59 -37.40 -15.83
C GLU A 511 9.74 -38.35 -14.65
N TYR A 512 9.15 -38.00 -13.50
CA TYR A 512 9.14 -38.83 -12.31
C TYR A 512 8.42 -40.16 -12.53
N ARG A 513 7.20 -40.13 -13.10
CA ARG A 513 6.45 -41.34 -13.44
C ARG A 513 7.21 -42.23 -14.42
N ARG A 514 7.85 -41.64 -15.44
CA ARG A 514 8.69 -42.40 -16.39
C ARG A 514 9.88 -43.06 -15.71
N ALA A 515 10.57 -42.35 -14.81
CA ALA A 515 11.67 -42.91 -14.04
C ALA A 515 11.22 -44.09 -13.15
N ARG A 516 10.03 -43.97 -12.55
CA ARG A 516 9.37 -45.02 -11.76
C ARG A 516 8.96 -46.22 -12.60
N SER A 517 8.27 -46.01 -13.72
CA SER A 517 7.85 -47.09 -14.64
C SER A 517 9.04 -47.81 -15.29
N ALA A 518 10.12 -47.09 -15.60
CA ALA A 518 11.34 -47.67 -16.16
C ALA A 518 12.28 -48.29 -15.11
N GLN A 519 11.89 -48.29 -13.83
CA GLN A 519 12.71 -48.76 -12.70
C GLN A 519 14.14 -48.18 -12.68
N SER A 520 14.29 -46.92 -13.11
CA SER A 520 15.59 -46.25 -13.17
C SER A 520 16.00 -45.77 -11.77
N LEU A 521 16.56 -46.69 -10.98
CA LEU A 521 16.96 -46.44 -9.59
C LEU A 521 17.94 -45.26 -9.45
N SER A 522 18.86 -45.09 -10.39
CA SER A 522 19.82 -43.98 -10.37
C SER A 522 19.15 -42.62 -10.58
N LYS A 523 18.20 -42.52 -11.52
CA LYS A 523 17.47 -41.28 -11.79
C LYS A 523 16.51 -40.95 -10.65
N LEU A 524 15.80 -41.94 -10.11
CA LEU A 524 14.92 -41.76 -8.95
C LEU A 524 15.70 -41.29 -7.72
N LYS A 525 16.81 -41.96 -7.36
CA LYS A 525 17.66 -41.52 -6.25
C LYS A 525 18.19 -40.10 -6.44
N ARG A 526 18.55 -39.72 -7.66
CA ARG A 526 19.01 -38.35 -7.97
C ARG A 526 17.87 -37.33 -7.80
N MET A 527 16.65 -37.68 -8.21
CA MET A 527 15.46 -36.82 -8.02
C MET A 527 15.06 -36.72 -6.54
N GLU A 528 15.04 -37.84 -5.81
CA GLU A 528 14.71 -37.91 -4.38
C GLU A 528 15.74 -37.19 -3.49
N ALA A 529 17.01 -37.19 -3.90
CA ALA A 529 18.07 -36.46 -3.21
C ALA A 529 18.09 -34.95 -3.55
N SER A 530 17.30 -34.49 -4.51
CA SER A 530 17.27 -33.08 -4.91
C SER A 530 16.58 -32.23 -3.83
N PRO A 531 17.24 -31.22 -3.26
CA PRO A 531 16.62 -30.28 -2.32
C PRO A 531 15.37 -29.62 -2.93
N ASP A 532 15.44 -29.29 -4.22
CA ASP A 532 14.38 -28.61 -4.97
C ASP A 532 13.17 -29.52 -5.20
N LEU A 533 13.31 -30.85 -5.14
CA LEU A 533 12.17 -31.76 -5.33
C LEU A 533 11.61 -32.25 -3.99
N ARG A 534 12.32 -32.04 -2.87
CA ARG A 534 11.98 -32.61 -1.56
C ARG A 534 10.55 -32.31 -1.11
N ILE A 535 10.08 -31.09 -1.34
CA ILE A 535 8.71 -30.67 -1.00
C ILE A 535 7.64 -31.28 -1.94
N LEU A 536 8.01 -31.68 -3.16
CA LEU A 536 7.11 -32.33 -4.12
C LEU A 536 7.09 -33.86 -3.96
N LEU A 537 8.09 -34.46 -3.32
CA LEU A 537 8.23 -35.93 -3.23
C LEU A 537 6.99 -36.66 -2.69
N PRO A 538 6.32 -36.19 -1.62
CA PRO A 538 5.10 -36.86 -1.16
C PRO A 538 4.05 -36.93 -2.27
N SER A 539 3.84 -35.84 -3.00
CA SER A 539 2.88 -35.77 -4.10
C SER A 539 3.33 -36.59 -5.30
N LEU A 540 4.60 -36.48 -5.70
CA LEU A 540 5.19 -37.25 -6.80
C LEU A 540 5.09 -38.77 -6.57
N ASN A 541 5.27 -39.22 -5.32
CA ASN A 541 5.14 -40.62 -4.94
C ASN A 541 3.69 -41.12 -4.96
N ALA A 542 2.73 -40.23 -4.75
CA ALA A 542 1.31 -40.55 -4.72
C ALA A 542 0.59 -40.33 -6.06
N LEU A 543 1.26 -39.82 -7.09
CA LEU A 543 0.68 -39.65 -8.43
C LEU A 543 0.17 -40.97 -8.98
N GLY A 544 -1.09 -40.98 -9.42
CA GLY A 544 -1.77 -42.15 -9.96
C GLY A 544 -2.36 -43.09 -8.90
N GLU A 545 -2.29 -42.76 -7.61
CA GLU A 545 -3.11 -43.43 -6.60
C GLU A 545 -4.60 -43.15 -6.83
N ARG A 546 -5.45 -44.06 -6.38
CA ARG A 546 -6.90 -43.94 -6.57
C ARG A 546 -7.58 -43.57 -5.27
N PHE A 547 -8.50 -42.61 -5.32
CA PHE A 547 -9.24 -42.15 -4.15
C PHE A 547 -10.05 -43.29 -3.49
N ASP A 548 -10.59 -44.23 -4.27
CA ASP A 548 -11.26 -45.47 -3.80
C ASP A 548 -10.33 -46.52 -3.18
N GLY A 549 -9.01 -46.27 -3.13
CA GLY A 549 -8.04 -47.16 -2.50
C GLY A 549 -7.60 -48.34 -3.34
N LYS A 550 -8.03 -48.44 -4.60
CA LYS A 550 -7.60 -49.51 -5.53
C LYS A 550 -6.30 -49.19 -6.26
N GLY A 551 -5.56 -48.17 -5.80
CA GLY A 551 -4.29 -47.71 -6.35
C GLY A 551 -3.13 -48.67 -6.08
N ALA A 552 -1.95 -48.38 -6.67
CA ALA A 552 -0.79 -49.27 -6.60
C ALA A 552 -0.20 -49.40 -5.20
N ALA A 553 -0.26 -48.34 -4.38
CA ALA A 553 0.16 -48.34 -2.98
C ALA A 553 -1.02 -48.54 -2.01
N GLY A 554 -2.25 -48.64 -2.50
CA GLY A 554 -3.46 -48.82 -1.68
C GLY A 554 -3.77 -47.63 -0.77
N THR A 555 -3.28 -46.43 -1.09
CA THR A 555 -3.56 -45.22 -0.30
C THR A 555 -4.97 -44.74 -0.62
N VAL A 556 -5.82 -44.59 0.40
CA VAL A 556 -7.26 -44.34 0.22
C VAL A 556 -7.62 -42.90 0.60
N GLY A 557 -8.45 -42.27 -0.22
CA GLY A 557 -9.16 -41.04 0.10
C GLY A 557 -8.22 -39.87 0.47
N PRO A 558 -8.52 -39.13 1.56
CA PRO A 558 -7.73 -37.98 2.00
C PRO A 558 -6.28 -38.28 2.41
N ARG A 559 -5.88 -39.56 2.52
CA ARG A 559 -4.49 -39.95 2.83
C ARG A 559 -3.54 -39.69 1.66
N ILE A 560 -4.08 -39.57 0.44
CA ILE A 560 -3.36 -39.13 -0.75
C ILE A 560 -3.04 -37.63 -0.59
N PRO A 561 -1.77 -37.22 -0.70
CA PRO A 561 -1.36 -35.81 -0.59
C PRO A 561 -2.23 -34.89 -1.45
N PHE A 562 -2.68 -33.78 -0.86
CA PHE A 562 -3.64 -32.88 -1.49
C PHE A 562 -3.21 -32.39 -2.88
N LEU A 563 -1.96 -31.98 -3.05
CA LEU A 563 -1.45 -31.54 -4.36
C LEU A 563 -1.43 -32.67 -5.40
N ALA A 564 -1.29 -33.94 -4.99
CA ALA A 564 -1.39 -35.07 -5.91
C ALA A 564 -2.86 -35.31 -6.34
N ARG A 565 -3.81 -35.21 -5.39
CA ARG A 565 -5.25 -35.31 -5.69
C ARG A 565 -5.68 -34.26 -6.72
N LEU A 566 -5.25 -33.01 -6.53
CA LEU A 566 -5.50 -31.91 -7.45
C LEU A 566 -4.83 -32.12 -8.81
N TYR A 567 -3.53 -32.44 -8.80
CA TYR A 567 -2.76 -32.59 -10.02
C TYR A 567 -3.29 -33.72 -10.90
N ASP A 568 -3.66 -34.88 -10.35
CA ASP A 568 -4.21 -36.00 -11.13
C ASP A 568 -5.56 -35.64 -11.78
N VAL A 569 -6.40 -34.85 -11.12
CA VAL A 569 -7.65 -34.35 -11.71
C VAL A 569 -7.35 -33.36 -12.84
N PHE A 570 -6.49 -32.36 -12.61
CA PHE A 570 -6.15 -31.36 -13.63
C PHE A 570 -5.47 -31.99 -14.85
N GLU A 571 -4.56 -32.93 -14.63
CA GLU A 571 -3.88 -33.62 -15.72
C GLU A 571 -4.85 -34.49 -16.52
N GLN A 572 -5.75 -35.23 -15.85
CA GLN A 572 -6.75 -36.04 -16.55
C GLN A 572 -7.73 -35.17 -17.34
N TRP A 573 -8.17 -34.04 -16.75
CA TRP A 573 -9.06 -33.09 -17.40
C TRP A 573 -8.43 -32.47 -18.65
N VAL A 574 -7.20 -32.00 -18.54
CA VAL A 574 -6.47 -31.38 -19.65
C VAL A 574 -6.19 -32.37 -20.77
N LEU A 575 -5.77 -33.60 -20.44
CA LEU A 575 -5.39 -34.59 -21.44
C LEU A 575 -6.59 -35.27 -22.14
N TYR A 576 -7.73 -35.39 -21.46
CA TYR A 576 -8.83 -36.26 -21.92
C TYR A 576 -10.22 -35.64 -21.84
N GLY A 577 -10.34 -34.40 -21.34
CA GLY A 577 -11.60 -33.68 -21.17
C GLY A 577 -12.43 -34.14 -19.96
N GLU A 578 -13.47 -33.37 -19.64
CA GLU A 578 -14.34 -33.59 -18.47
C GLU A 578 -15.03 -34.96 -18.47
N GLN A 579 -15.41 -35.45 -19.64
CA GLN A 579 -16.03 -36.78 -19.79
C GLN A 579 -15.13 -37.92 -19.29
N ALA A 580 -13.80 -37.73 -19.26
CA ALA A 580 -12.87 -38.73 -18.77
C ALA A 580 -12.86 -38.83 -17.24
N LEU A 581 -13.17 -37.75 -16.54
CA LEU A 581 -13.33 -37.74 -15.08
C LEU A 581 -14.60 -38.49 -14.66
N ALA A 582 -15.69 -38.34 -15.43
CA ALA A 582 -16.98 -38.98 -15.17
C ALA A 582 -17.00 -40.51 -15.41
N ARG A 583 -16.04 -41.05 -16.18
CA ARG A 583 -15.98 -42.51 -16.47
C ARG A 583 -15.53 -43.36 -15.28
N ASP A 584 -14.83 -42.75 -14.32
CA ASP A 584 -14.27 -43.45 -13.16
C ASP A 584 -14.19 -42.48 -11.96
N PRO A 585 -15.34 -42.01 -11.44
CA PRO A 585 -15.38 -40.97 -10.41
C PRO A 585 -14.73 -41.43 -9.11
N GLY A 586 -14.78 -42.73 -8.79
CA GLY A 586 -14.10 -43.31 -7.63
C GLY A 586 -12.58 -43.22 -7.68
N ARG A 587 -11.98 -42.91 -8.83
CA ARG A 587 -10.54 -42.66 -8.93
C ARG A 587 -10.14 -41.32 -8.33
N PHE A 588 -10.99 -40.31 -8.43
CA PHE A 588 -10.66 -38.93 -8.14
C PHE A 588 -11.31 -38.45 -6.84
N ASP A 589 -10.77 -37.37 -6.30
CA ASP A 589 -11.30 -36.75 -5.10
C ASP A 589 -12.64 -36.03 -5.41
N PRO A 590 -13.76 -36.44 -4.78
CA PRO A 590 -15.07 -35.83 -5.02
C PRO A 590 -15.10 -34.33 -4.76
N GLU A 591 -14.41 -33.83 -3.72
CA GLU A 591 -14.37 -32.39 -3.41
C GLU A 591 -13.66 -31.59 -4.51
N VAL A 592 -12.67 -32.20 -5.16
CA VAL A 592 -11.95 -31.57 -6.27
C VAL A 592 -12.80 -31.60 -7.53
N LEU A 593 -13.49 -32.71 -7.81
CA LEU A 593 -14.41 -32.81 -8.94
C LEU A 593 -15.53 -31.77 -8.86
N ASP A 594 -16.15 -31.61 -7.70
CA ASP A 594 -17.24 -30.65 -7.48
C ASP A 594 -16.78 -29.18 -7.62
N SER A 595 -15.50 -28.92 -7.44
CA SER A 595 -14.93 -27.57 -7.56
C SER A 595 -14.68 -27.12 -9.01
N ILE A 596 -14.75 -28.04 -9.98
CA ILE A 596 -14.53 -27.74 -11.39
C ILE A 596 -15.82 -27.19 -12.00
N ALA A 597 -15.80 -25.91 -12.37
CA ALA A 597 -16.95 -25.22 -12.94
C ALA A 597 -17.37 -25.84 -14.28
N GLY A 598 -18.54 -26.49 -14.30
CA GLY A 598 -19.12 -27.19 -15.45
C GLY A 598 -19.12 -28.72 -15.33
N PHE A 599 -18.53 -29.29 -14.27
CA PHE A 599 -18.55 -30.74 -14.05
C PHE A 599 -19.94 -31.23 -13.65
N GLU A 600 -20.71 -31.75 -14.60
CA GLU A 600 -21.94 -32.49 -14.32
C GLU A 600 -21.58 -33.94 -13.97
N SER A 601 -21.69 -34.30 -12.69
CA SER A 601 -21.69 -35.70 -12.25
C SER A 601 -22.80 -36.44 -13.01
N ALA A 602 -22.45 -37.32 -13.94
CA ALA A 602 -23.40 -38.29 -14.47
C ALA A 602 -23.83 -39.18 -13.29
N ALA A 603 -25.05 -38.94 -12.80
CA ALA A 603 -25.65 -39.61 -11.66
C ALA A 603 -25.68 -41.14 -11.79
#